data_AF-Q97AE1-F1
#
_entry.id   AF-Q97AE1-F1
#
_cell.length_a   1.000
_cell.length_b   1.000
_cell.length_c   1.000
_cell.angle_alpha   90.00
_cell.angle_beta   90.00
_cell.angle_gamma   90.00
#
_symmetry.space_group_name_H-M   'P 1'
#
loop_
_entity.id
_entity.type
_entity.pdbx_description
1 polymer ?
#
loop_
_entity_poly.entity_id
_entity_poly.type
_entity_poly.pdbx_seq_one_letter_code
_entity_poly.pdbx_strand_id
1 'polypeptide(L)'
;MEPFYFKSYDKLIGVACDEESLLQEMKCLSKFDSAAVYYHLVEGHISMWLEYIGRRDLADGLKYISDVQEAVSYLEKNLRKGSVMPRKRGRPKGSSKKKDMQEKKPD
;
A
#
# COMPACT_ATOMS: atom_id res chain seq x y z
N MET A 1 -5.23 -13.66 0.00
CA MET A 1 -5.26 -12.53 -0.96
C MET A 1 -4.88 -13.09 -2.32
N GLU A 2 -5.42 -12.52 -3.39
CA GLU A 2 -5.06 -12.93 -4.75
C GLU A 2 -3.69 -12.34 -5.15
N PRO A 3 -2.82 -13.15 -5.78
CA PRO A 3 -1.52 -12.68 -6.23
C PRO A 3 -1.66 -11.73 -7.43
N PHE A 4 -0.67 -10.86 -7.59
CA PHE A 4 -0.48 -10.05 -8.79
C PHE A 4 0.28 -10.86 -9.84
N TYR A 5 -0.23 -10.85 -11.06
CA TYR A 5 0.37 -11.55 -12.19
C TYR A 5 0.93 -10.52 -13.17
N PHE A 6 2.26 -10.49 -13.33
CA PHE A 6 2.90 -9.72 -14.38
C PHE A 6 2.73 -10.44 -15.72
N LYS A 7 2.16 -9.74 -16.70
CA LYS A 7 1.95 -10.26 -18.04
C LYS A 7 2.66 -9.38 -19.06
N SER A 8 3.31 -10.02 -20.01
CA SER A 8 3.82 -9.38 -21.23
C SER A 8 3.05 -10.02 -22.39
N TYR A 9 2.12 -9.27 -22.97
CA TYR A 9 1.08 -9.80 -23.87
C TYR A 9 0.31 -10.96 -23.18
N ASP A 10 0.24 -12.13 -23.81
CA ASP A 10 -0.45 -13.31 -23.27
C ASP A 10 0.46 -14.19 -22.38
N LYS A 11 1.70 -13.77 -22.13
CA LYS A 11 2.66 -14.56 -21.34
C LYS A 11 2.72 -14.07 -19.91
N LEU A 12 2.57 -14.99 -18.97
CA LEU A 12 2.88 -14.75 -17.56
C LEU A 12 4.40 -14.71 -17.39
N ILE A 13 4.92 -13.60 -16.87
CA ILE A 13 6.37 -13.35 -16.74
C ILE A 13 6.82 -13.16 -15.30
N GLY A 14 5.90 -13.01 -14.36
CA GLY A 14 6.20 -12.85 -12.94
C GLY A 14 4.96 -12.94 -12.06
N VAL A 15 5.14 -13.24 -10.79
CA VAL A 15 4.06 -13.37 -9.80
C VAL A 15 4.49 -12.74 -8.48
N ALA A 16 3.63 -11.89 -7.91
CA ALA A 16 3.84 -11.30 -6.59
C ALA A 16 2.67 -11.64 -5.66
N CYS A 17 2.96 -12.11 -4.45
CA CYS A 17 1.97 -12.49 -3.46
C CYS A 17 1.83 -11.46 -2.33
N ASP A 18 2.82 -10.57 -2.20
CA ASP A 18 2.95 -9.53 -1.18
C ASP A 18 3.79 -8.37 -1.74
N GLU A 19 3.99 -7.32 -0.94
CA GLU A 19 4.68 -6.12 -1.42
C GLU A 19 6.19 -6.33 -1.62
N GLU A 20 6.78 -7.27 -0.88
CA GLU A 20 8.21 -7.61 -1.00
C GLU A 20 8.49 -8.36 -2.30
N SER A 21 7.67 -9.36 -2.61
CA SER A 21 7.72 -10.08 -3.89
C SER A 21 7.37 -9.16 -5.06
N LEU A 22 6.44 -8.21 -4.90
CA LEU A 22 6.18 -7.17 -5.91
C LEU A 22 7.45 -6.36 -6.23
N LEU A 23 8.15 -5.87 -5.20
CA LEU A 23 9.39 -5.13 -5.39
C LEU A 23 10.46 -5.99 -6.08
N GLN A 24 10.59 -7.25 -5.66
CA GLN A 24 11.58 -8.17 -6.22
C GLN A 24 11.29 -8.45 -7.70
N GLU A 25 10.05 -8.75 -8.05
CA GLU A 25 9.62 -8.98 -9.43
C GLU A 25 9.82 -7.73 -10.29
N MET A 26 9.45 -6.55 -9.80
CA MET A 26 9.69 -5.29 -10.51
C MET A 26 11.20 -5.05 -10.75
N LYS A 27 12.06 -5.38 -9.78
CA LYS A 27 13.52 -5.30 -9.95
C LYS A 27 14.03 -6.25 -11.02
N CYS A 28 13.57 -7.51 -11.01
CA CYS A 28 13.94 -8.50 -12.02
C CYS A 28 13.47 -8.08 -13.42
N LEU A 29 12.19 -7.75 -13.55
CA LEU A 29 11.57 -7.38 -14.81
C LEU A 29 12.10 -6.05 -15.35
N SER A 30 12.45 -5.08 -14.51
CA SER A 30 13.06 -3.83 -14.99
C SER A 30 14.36 -4.04 -15.79
N LYS A 31 15.07 -5.16 -15.57
CA LYS A 31 16.28 -5.54 -16.30
C LYS A 31 16.01 -6.44 -17.50
N PHE A 32 14.93 -7.23 -17.45
CA PHE A 32 14.64 -8.26 -18.45
C PHE A 32 13.55 -7.84 -19.44
N ASP A 33 12.46 -7.25 -18.95
CA ASP A 33 11.32 -6.73 -19.71
C ASP A 33 10.73 -5.48 -19.02
N SER A 34 11.45 -4.36 -19.17
CA SER A 34 11.04 -3.06 -18.60
C SER A 34 9.71 -2.57 -19.17
N ALA A 35 9.40 -2.91 -20.43
CA ALA A 35 8.18 -2.48 -21.10
C ALA A 35 6.92 -3.07 -20.42
N ALA A 36 6.97 -4.33 -19.98
CA ALA A 36 5.87 -4.93 -19.25
C ALA A 36 5.63 -4.26 -17.89
N VAL A 37 6.69 -3.92 -17.15
CA VAL A 37 6.57 -3.18 -15.89
C VAL A 37 5.99 -1.80 -16.12
N TYR A 38 6.51 -1.08 -17.13
CA TYR A 38 6.00 0.23 -17.53
C TYR A 38 4.51 0.19 -17.86
N TYR A 39 4.08 -0.80 -18.66
CA TYR A 39 2.67 -1.00 -18.99
C TYR A 39 1.80 -1.18 -17.73
N HIS A 40 2.18 -2.08 -16.83
CA HIS A 40 1.42 -2.29 -15.59
C HIS A 40 1.43 -1.08 -14.64
N LEU A 41 2.47 -0.25 -14.70
CA LEU A 41 2.60 0.97 -13.92
C LEU A 41 1.64 2.05 -14.45
N VAL A 42 1.70 2.35 -15.76
CA VAL A 42 0.92 3.42 -16.39
C VAL A 42 -0.57 3.11 -16.42
N GLU A 43 -0.96 1.85 -16.64
CA GLU A 43 -2.35 1.42 -16.56
C GLU A 43 -2.89 1.38 -15.11
N GLY A 44 -2.02 1.60 -14.11
CA GLY A 44 -2.42 1.59 -12.70
C GLY A 44 -2.74 0.21 -12.15
N HIS A 45 -2.33 -0.87 -12.83
CA HIS A 45 -2.55 -2.23 -12.37
C HIS A 45 -1.87 -2.48 -11.01
N ILE A 46 -0.64 -1.97 -10.85
CA ILE A 46 0.15 -2.15 -9.63
C ILE A 46 -0.48 -1.36 -8.46
N SER A 47 -0.88 -0.10 -8.69
CA SER A 47 -1.50 0.72 -7.64
C SER A 47 -2.86 0.17 -7.22
N MET A 48 -3.67 -0.31 -8.18
CA MET A 48 -4.96 -0.96 -7.89
C MET A 48 -4.78 -2.23 -7.05
N TRP A 49 -3.79 -3.07 -7.37
CA TRP A 49 -3.51 -4.27 -6.59
C TRP A 49 -3.02 -3.94 -5.17
N LEU A 50 -2.16 -2.93 -5.02
CA LEU A 50 -1.71 -2.45 -3.70
C LEU A 50 -2.87 -1.92 -2.86
N GLU A 51 -3.82 -1.20 -3.47
CA GLU A 51 -5.03 -0.77 -2.77
C GLU A 51 -5.89 -1.95 -2.32
N TYR A 52 -6.05 -2.96 -3.18
CA TYR A 52 -6.81 -4.18 -2.89
C TYR A 52 -6.27 -4.96 -1.68
N ILE A 53 -4.95 -5.10 -1.57
CA ILE A 53 -4.31 -5.76 -0.42
C ILE A 53 -4.24 -4.88 0.84
N GLY A 54 -4.69 -3.62 0.75
CA GLY A 54 -4.78 -2.68 1.87
C GLY A 54 -3.59 -1.72 2.04
N ARG A 55 -2.69 -1.66 1.06
CA ARG A 55 -1.50 -0.78 1.03
C ARG A 55 -1.74 0.51 0.28
N ARG A 56 -2.72 1.27 0.76
CA ARG A 56 -3.07 2.58 0.19
C ARG A 56 -1.91 3.58 0.23
N ASP A 57 -1.05 3.47 1.24
CA ASP A 57 0.17 4.26 1.38
C ASP A 57 1.08 4.14 0.16
N LEU A 58 1.26 2.91 -0.36
CA LEU A 58 2.08 2.64 -1.53
C LEU A 58 1.32 2.93 -2.83
N ALA A 59 0.03 2.59 -2.88
CA ALA A 59 -0.81 2.81 -4.05
C ALA A 59 -0.88 4.28 -4.45
N ASP A 60 -1.12 5.17 -3.49
CA ASP A 60 -1.23 6.62 -3.73
C ASP A 60 0.07 7.22 -4.27
N GLY A 61 1.21 6.73 -3.80
CA GLY A 61 2.51 7.22 -4.29
C GLY A 61 2.87 6.71 -5.68
N LEU A 62 2.46 5.50 -6.04
CA LEU A 62 2.73 4.94 -7.37
C LEU A 62 1.80 5.47 -8.46
N LYS A 63 0.61 5.97 -8.10
CA LYS A 63 -0.43 6.41 -9.05
C LYS A 63 0.04 7.42 -10.09
N TYR A 64 1.04 8.25 -9.77
CA TYR A 64 1.52 9.32 -10.63
C TYR A 64 2.93 9.09 -11.17
N ILE A 65 3.53 7.92 -10.90
CA ILE A 65 4.87 7.58 -11.36
C ILE A 65 4.76 6.86 -12.69
N SER A 66 5.46 7.35 -13.71
CA SER A 66 5.55 6.73 -15.03
C SER A 66 6.93 6.14 -15.33
N ASP A 67 7.94 6.42 -14.49
CA ASP A 67 9.28 5.87 -14.63
C ASP A 67 9.44 4.59 -13.79
N VAL A 68 9.94 3.53 -14.43
CA VAL A 68 10.09 2.21 -13.80
C VAL A 68 11.12 2.24 -12.67
N GLN A 69 12.24 2.95 -12.86
CA GLN A 69 13.31 3.01 -11.85
C GLN A 69 12.88 3.85 -10.63
N GLU A 70 12.15 4.93 -10.87
CA GLU A 70 11.52 5.73 -9.83
C GLU A 70 10.51 4.91 -9.03
N ALA A 71 9.67 4.12 -9.69
CA ALA A 71 8.70 3.25 -9.03
C ALA A 71 9.36 2.19 -8.13
N VAL A 72 10.41 1.52 -8.64
CA VAL A 72 11.21 0.57 -7.87
C VAL A 72 11.87 1.24 -6.66
N SER A 73 12.46 2.42 -6.87
CA SER A 73 13.13 3.19 -5.82
C SER A 73 12.13 3.65 -4.75
N TYR A 74 10.93 4.06 -5.17
CA TYR A 74 9.84 4.44 -4.27
C TYR A 74 9.40 3.26 -3.39
N LEU A 75 9.13 2.10 -3.99
CA LEU A 75 8.74 0.90 -3.26
C LEU A 75 9.84 0.47 -2.28
N GLU A 76 11.10 0.43 -2.72
CA GLU A 76 12.23 0.08 -1.86
C GLU A 76 12.36 1.00 -0.64
N LYS A 77 12.20 2.32 -0.84
CA LYS A 77 12.27 3.30 0.24
C LYS A 77 11.12 3.17 1.23
N ASN A 78 9.90 2.92 0.76
CA ASN A 78 8.71 2.93 1.61
C ASN A 78 8.47 1.58 2.29
N LEU A 79 8.88 0.45 1.68
CA LEU A 79 8.83 -0.86 2.33
C LEU A 79 9.80 -0.95 3.51
N ARG A 80 11.01 -0.40 3.37
CA ARG A 80 11.97 -0.32 4.50
C ARG A 80 11.46 0.52 5.67
N LYS A 81 10.62 1.52 5.41
CA LYS A 81 10.00 2.37 6.44
C LYS A 81 8.77 1.73 7.09
N GLY A 82 8.14 0.75 6.43
CA GLY A 82 6.93 0.08 6.87
C GLY A 82 7.08 -0.85 8.08
N SER A 83 8.31 -1.19 8.49
CA SER A 83 8.56 -2.03 9.68
C SER A 83 8.28 -1.34 11.03
N VAL A 84 7.80 -0.09 11.03
CA VAL A 84 7.38 0.62 12.25
C VAL A 84 5.90 0.97 12.14
N MET A 85 5.01 0.02 12.42
CA MET A 85 3.62 0.37 12.71
C MET A 85 3.47 0.78 14.18
N PRO A 86 2.84 1.92 14.49
CA PRO A 86 1.86 1.98 15.54
C PRO A 86 0.48 1.76 14.92
N ARG A 87 -0.04 0.52 14.98
CA ARG A 87 -1.47 0.27 14.79
C ARG A 87 -2.22 0.88 15.97
N LYS A 88 -2.74 2.09 15.84
CA LYS A 88 -3.93 2.53 16.57
C LYS A 88 -4.79 3.45 15.71
N ARG A 89 -5.65 2.87 14.86
CA ARG A 89 -6.97 3.48 14.60
C ARG A 89 -7.82 3.29 15.87
N GLY A 90 -7.47 4.03 16.92
CA GLY A 90 -8.31 4.20 18.10
C GLY A 90 -9.35 5.25 17.78
N ARG A 91 -10.59 4.82 17.56
CA ARG A 91 -11.78 5.68 17.55
C ARG A 91 -11.72 6.64 18.75
N PRO A 92 -11.84 7.98 18.59
CA PRO A 92 -11.90 8.87 19.74
C PRO A 92 -13.15 8.52 20.54
N LYS A 93 -12.96 7.94 21.73
CA LYS A 93 -14.04 7.69 22.68
C LYS A 93 -14.45 9.07 23.20
N GLY A 94 -15.68 9.45 22.89
CA GLY A 94 -16.25 10.77 23.14
C GLY A 94 -15.92 11.30 24.53
N SER A 95 -15.38 12.51 24.54
CA SER A 95 -15.41 13.42 25.65
C SER A 95 -16.87 13.68 26.04
N SER A 96 -17.29 13.16 27.18
CA SER A 96 -18.52 13.59 27.85
C SER A 96 -18.22 13.76 29.34
N LYS A 97 -17.66 14.94 29.61
CA LYS A 97 -17.65 15.62 30.90
C LYS A 97 -19.07 16.10 31.18
N LYS A 98 -19.70 15.65 32.28
CA LYS A 98 -20.77 16.32 33.05
C LYS A 98 -21.09 15.42 34.27
N LYS A 99 -20.61 15.78 35.45
CA LYS A 99 -21.22 16.69 36.46
C LYS A 99 -21.88 15.84 37.55
N ASP A 100 -21.10 15.51 38.58
CA ASP A 100 -21.61 15.25 39.91
C ASP A 100 -22.40 16.49 40.37
N MET A 101 -23.71 16.31 40.58
CA MET A 101 -24.54 17.26 41.29
C MET A 101 -24.94 16.56 42.59
N GLN A 102 -24.30 17.00 43.67
CA GLN A 102 -24.51 16.49 45.02
C GLN A 102 -25.98 16.54 45.44
N GLU A 103 -26.34 15.48 46.14
CA GLU A 103 -27.64 15.19 46.75
C GLU A 103 -28.20 16.34 47.59
N LYS A 104 -29.52 16.48 47.49
CA LYS A 104 -30.37 17.13 48.49
C LYS A 104 -30.29 16.39 49.82
N LYS A 105 -30.27 17.13 50.92
CA LYS A 105 -30.94 16.72 52.17
C LYS A 105 -31.72 17.92 52.73
N PRO A 106 -33.02 17.78 52.99
CA PRO A 106 -33.73 18.60 53.96
C PRO A 106 -33.68 17.93 55.34
N ASP A 107 -33.42 18.71 56.39
CA ASP A 107 -34.17 18.75 57.66
C ASP A 107 -33.76 20.02 58.42
#